data_AF-A0A8T5QRE4-F1
#
_entry.id   AF-A0A8T5QRE4-F1
#
_cell.length_a   1.000
_cell.length_b   1.000
_cell.length_c   1.000
_cell.angle_alpha   90.00
_cell.angle_beta   90.00
_cell.angle_gamma   90.00
#
_symmetry.space_group_name_H-M   'P 1'
#
loop_
_entity.id
_entity.type
_entity.pdbx_description
1 polymer ?
#
loop_
_entity_poly.entity_id
_entity_poly.type
_entity_poly.pdbx_seq_one_letter_code
_entity_poly.pdbx_strand_id
1 'polypeptide(L)'
;MKLNEIVKNITEIQDPFWISNLQSEELIKIENNFWLIWQKIKQINDIEIIEPLQKLSEFLTETKLVDGKIKTQFKTADFSHFYSLCINLIPKKKYSFISSRKRKNKDYDYEFLKLLAKEYNESVRNCEEYYDIFEELGTLEKEKKRLFSKYGVFYDPNLNDKIEALNINSIKLHPLIDNSNFKLRDKEYLRYLKRIETFGQLEPITIDKKTSYVVCGIKRYLCMRELGLRKIQVIKRSFYDEIEKLISHEVDYKQFLTEQLNSYKELKNKIKSIGYKKRKKLMGGKSMRDYVYQQTGISQSQGYKLEYIEKHDPNLFNELLENKHTIRSAYNQLRFRLNRD
;
A
#
# COMPACT_ATOMS: atom_id res chain seq x y z
N MET A 1 4.16 13.02 -15.31
CA MET A 1 4.33 12.71 -16.75
C MET A 1 4.78 11.27 -16.87
N LYS A 2 4.21 10.47 -17.77
CA LYS A 2 4.47 9.02 -17.78
C LYS A 2 5.87 8.74 -18.31
N LEU A 3 6.55 7.76 -17.73
CA LEU A 3 7.88 7.33 -18.17
C LEU A 3 7.94 7.04 -19.68
N ASN A 4 6.93 6.35 -20.21
CA ASN A 4 6.81 6.07 -21.64
C ASN A 4 6.65 7.32 -22.52
N GLU A 5 6.04 8.39 -22.02
CA GLU A 5 5.96 9.66 -22.75
C GLU A 5 7.34 10.32 -22.83
N ILE A 6 8.13 10.26 -21.76
CA ILE A 6 9.52 10.75 -21.73
C ILE A 6 10.37 9.99 -22.75
N VAL A 7 10.31 8.65 -22.69
CA VAL A 7 11.09 7.80 -23.59
C VAL A 7 10.69 8.03 -25.04
N LYS A 8 9.40 8.19 -25.34
CA LYS A 8 8.93 8.57 -26.68
C LYS A 8 9.46 9.93 -27.13
N ASN A 9 9.55 10.92 -26.23
CA ASN A 9 10.16 12.19 -26.58
C ASN A 9 11.65 12.04 -26.90
N ILE A 10 12.35 11.15 -26.21
CA ILE A 10 13.76 10.86 -26.45
C ILE A 10 13.99 10.08 -27.76
N THR A 11 13.11 9.16 -28.13
CA THR A 11 13.36 8.23 -29.24
C THR A 11 12.56 8.49 -30.51
N GLU A 12 11.29 8.89 -30.38
CA GLU A 12 10.34 8.98 -31.49
C GLU A 12 10.05 10.42 -31.91
N ILE A 13 9.86 11.34 -30.96
CA ILE A 13 9.43 12.72 -31.24
C ILE A 13 10.65 13.62 -31.41
N GLN A 14 11.58 13.59 -30.45
CA GLN A 14 12.84 14.35 -30.44
C GLN A 14 12.67 15.85 -30.67
N ASP A 15 11.68 16.45 -30.02
CA ASP A 15 11.48 17.90 -30.09
C ASP A 15 12.55 18.62 -29.26
N PRO A 16 13.43 19.45 -29.87
CA PRO A 16 14.49 20.16 -29.15
C PRO A 16 13.97 21.16 -28.11
N PHE A 17 12.75 21.68 -28.30
CA PHE A 17 12.15 22.70 -27.43
C PHE A 17 11.25 22.10 -26.35
N TRP A 18 11.11 20.77 -26.32
CA TRP A 18 10.18 20.09 -25.44
C TRP A 18 10.39 20.44 -23.97
N ILE A 19 11.65 20.39 -23.49
CA ILE A 19 11.97 20.72 -22.10
C ILE A 19 11.67 22.18 -21.77
N SER A 20 11.97 23.09 -22.70
CA SER A 20 11.71 24.52 -22.51
C SER A 20 10.22 24.84 -22.35
N ASN A 21 9.35 23.94 -22.82
CA ASN A 21 7.89 24.06 -22.72
C ASN A 21 7.31 23.33 -21.50
N LEU A 22 8.12 22.60 -20.72
CA LEU A 22 7.65 21.90 -19.52
C LEU A 22 7.46 22.86 -18.35
N GLN A 23 6.45 22.61 -17.53
CA GLN A 23 6.32 23.35 -16.27
C GLN A 23 7.39 22.91 -15.26
N SER A 24 7.79 23.82 -14.36
CA SER A 24 8.84 23.54 -13.37
C SER A 24 8.56 22.31 -12.50
N GLU A 25 7.29 22.08 -12.15
CA GLU A 25 6.86 20.90 -11.38
C GLU A 25 7.06 19.59 -12.16
N GLU A 26 6.87 19.63 -13.48
CA GLU A 26 7.07 18.46 -14.34
C GLU A 26 8.55 18.14 -14.49
N LEU A 27 9.39 19.16 -14.65
CA LEU A 27 10.85 18.99 -14.73
C LEU A 27 11.42 18.36 -13.46
N ILE A 28 11.01 18.84 -12.28
CA ILE A 28 11.40 18.25 -10.98
C ILE A 28 10.99 16.78 -10.89
N LYS A 29 9.79 16.43 -11.36
CA LYS A 29 9.34 15.03 -11.39
C LYS A 29 10.20 14.17 -12.31
N ILE A 30 10.64 14.70 -13.44
CA ILE A 30 11.51 14.00 -14.38
C ILE A 30 12.89 13.77 -13.76
N GLU A 31 13.48 14.80 -13.15
CA GLU A 31 14.78 14.72 -12.48
C GLU A 31 14.77 13.69 -11.34
N ASN A 32 13.72 13.68 -10.52
CA ASN A 32 13.54 12.68 -9.45
C ASN A 32 13.44 11.24 -9.99
N ASN A 33 12.96 11.07 -11.22
CA ASN A 33 12.81 9.79 -11.89
C ASN A 33 13.91 9.51 -12.92
N PHE A 34 14.98 10.32 -12.94
CA PHE A 34 15.97 10.29 -14.01
C PHE A 34 16.64 8.93 -14.17
N TRP A 35 16.99 8.30 -13.05
CA TRP A 35 17.58 6.96 -13.05
C TRP A 35 16.69 5.93 -13.75
N LEU A 36 15.36 5.99 -13.60
CA LEU A 36 14.42 5.07 -14.26
C LEU A 36 14.34 5.30 -15.77
N ILE A 37 14.37 6.57 -16.20
CA ILE A 37 14.44 6.93 -17.63
C ILE A 37 15.70 6.31 -18.24
N TRP A 38 16.85 6.48 -17.58
CA TRP A 38 18.10 5.88 -18.03
C TRP A 38 18.05 4.35 -18.07
N GLN A 39 17.46 3.69 -17.07
CA GLN A 39 17.27 2.23 -17.11
C GLN A 39 16.41 1.81 -18.30
N LYS A 40 15.36 2.57 -18.62
CA LYS A 40 14.45 2.21 -19.70
C LYS A 40 15.10 2.34 -21.08
N ILE A 41 15.90 3.37 -21.31
CA ILE A 41 16.64 3.57 -22.57
C ILE A 41 17.66 2.44 -22.77
N LYS A 42 18.32 1.98 -21.71
CA LYS A 42 19.24 0.81 -21.78
C LYS A 42 18.57 -0.50 -22.17
N GLN A 43 17.24 -0.60 -22.08
CA GLN A 43 16.48 -1.78 -22.51
C GLN A 43 16.11 -1.74 -24.00
N ILE A 44 16.53 -0.74 -24.77
CA ILE A 44 16.27 -0.71 -26.21
C ILE A 44 16.96 -1.92 -26.87
N ASN A 45 16.17 -2.73 -27.58
CA ASN A 45 16.63 -3.91 -28.30
C ASN A 45 16.94 -3.55 -29.75
N ASP A 46 18.01 -2.80 -29.95
CA ASP A 46 18.45 -2.36 -31.28
C ASP A 46 19.97 -2.23 -31.28
N ILE A 47 20.63 -2.66 -32.36
CA ILE A 47 22.10 -2.66 -32.41
C ILE A 47 22.66 -1.25 -32.59
N GLU A 48 21.90 -0.36 -33.24
CA GLU A 48 22.33 1.02 -33.54
C GLU A 48 22.41 1.89 -32.28
N ILE A 49 21.75 1.48 -31.17
CA ILE A 49 21.76 2.22 -29.92
C ILE A 49 23.02 1.94 -29.08
N ILE A 50 23.81 0.91 -29.41
CA ILE A 50 24.93 0.45 -28.55
C ILE A 50 25.97 1.56 -28.37
N GLU A 51 26.44 2.16 -29.45
CA GLU A 51 27.41 3.26 -29.40
C GLU A 51 26.83 4.54 -28.74
N PRO A 52 25.61 4.99 -29.10
CA PRO A 52 24.92 6.07 -28.37
C PRO A 52 24.82 5.83 -26.86
N LEU A 53 24.44 4.62 -26.44
CA LEU A 53 24.33 4.25 -25.02
C LEU A 53 25.68 4.31 -24.31
N GLN A 54 26.76 3.89 -24.97
CA GLN A 54 28.10 3.99 -24.40
C GLN A 54 28.48 5.45 -24.14
N LYS A 55 28.31 6.33 -25.13
CA LYS A 55 28.60 7.78 -25.00
C LYS A 55 27.74 8.43 -23.90
N LEU A 56 26.46 8.08 -23.83
CA LEU A 56 25.57 8.55 -22.77
C LEU A 56 25.98 8.03 -21.39
N SER A 57 26.44 6.78 -21.29
CA SER A 57 26.93 6.21 -20.04
C SER A 57 28.18 6.95 -19.56
N GLU A 58 29.13 7.24 -20.46
CA GLU A 58 30.34 8.00 -20.15
C GLU A 58 29.99 9.39 -19.58
N PHE A 59 29.02 10.09 -20.19
CA PHE A 59 28.52 11.38 -19.70
C PHE A 59 27.91 11.29 -18.29
N LEU A 60 27.21 10.19 -17.98
CA LEU A 60 26.51 10.00 -16.73
C LEU A 60 27.38 9.45 -15.60
N THR A 61 28.63 9.11 -15.86
CA THR A 61 29.49 8.46 -14.87
C THR A 61 30.78 9.23 -14.62
N GLU A 62 31.14 9.37 -13.35
CA GLU A 62 32.46 9.80 -12.92
C GLU A 62 33.21 8.63 -12.29
N THR A 63 34.44 8.39 -12.73
CA THR A 63 35.33 7.41 -12.12
C THR A 63 36.10 8.06 -10.98
N LYS A 64 35.94 7.55 -9.76
CA LYS A 64 36.73 7.95 -8.60
C LYS A 64 37.58 6.80 -8.11
N LEU A 65 38.83 7.08 -7.78
CA LEU A 65 39.69 6.15 -7.05
C LEU A 65 39.30 6.19 -5.57
N VAL A 66 38.80 5.07 -5.06
CA VAL A 66 38.48 4.90 -3.64
C VAL A 66 39.18 3.62 -3.18
N ASP A 67 40.11 3.76 -2.23
CA ASP A 67 40.92 2.65 -1.69
C ASP A 67 41.67 1.85 -2.77
N GLY A 68 42.28 2.54 -3.74
CA GLY A 68 43.04 1.92 -4.84
C GLY A 68 42.19 1.17 -5.88
N LYS A 69 40.85 1.20 -5.76
CA LYS A 69 39.92 0.62 -6.73
C LYS A 69 39.17 1.74 -7.47
N ILE A 70 39.06 1.59 -8.79
CA ILE A 70 38.22 2.47 -9.60
C ILE A 70 36.75 2.15 -9.27
N LYS A 71 36.05 3.14 -8.71
CA LYS A 71 34.60 3.08 -8.49
C LYS A 71 33.93 4.09 -9.42
N THR A 72 33.01 3.60 -10.23
CA THR A 72 32.18 4.43 -11.11
C THR A 72 30.96 4.92 -10.33
N GLN A 73 30.79 6.23 -10.21
CA GLN A 73 29.64 6.86 -9.56
C GLN A 73 28.78 7.58 -10.60
N PHE A 74 27.46 7.54 -10.41
CA PHE A 74 26.53 8.27 -11.28
C PHE A 74 26.61 9.77 -10.93
N LYS A 75 26.92 10.60 -11.92
CA LYS A 75 26.95 12.06 -11.76
C LYS A 75 25.51 12.57 -11.64
N THR A 76 25.26 13.55 -10.77
CA THR A 76 24.03 14.34 -10.82
C THR A 76 24.06 15.16 -12.11
N ALA A 77 23.47 14.63 -13.19
CA ALA A 77 23.36 15.33 -14.46
C ALA A 77 22.01 16.05 -14.53
N ASP A 78 22.03 17.31 -14.98
CA ASP A 78 20.83 18.05 -15.37
C ASP A 78 20.13 17.30 -16.51
N PHE A 79 18.84 17.01 -16.32
CA PHE A 79 18.03 16.30 -17.30
C PHE A 79 18.01 17.02 -18.65
N SER A 80 18.12 18.35 -18.64
CA SER A 80 18.08 19.16 -19.86
C SER A 80 19.26 18.87 -20.79
N HIS A 81 20.45 18.80 -20.21
CA HIS A 81 21.67 18.41 -20.92
C HIS A 81 21.64 16.94 -21.35
N PHE A 82 21.10 16.05 -20.50
CA PHE A 82 20.95 14.65 -20.87
C PHE A 82 20.01 14.47 -22.07
N TYR A 83 18.88 15.16 -22.09
CA TYR A 83 17.92 15.07 -23.19
C TYR A 83 18.51 15.59 -24.51
N SER A 84 19.22 16.73 -24.48
CA SER A 84 19.85 17.29 -25.67
C SER A 84 20.88 16.32 -26.26
N LEU A 85 21.68 15.66 -25.41
CA LEU A 85 22.58 14.59 -25.83
C LEU A 85 21.83 13.39 -26.41
N CYS A 86 20.72 12.98 -25.78
CA CYS A 86 19.93 11.87 -26.26
C CYS A 86 19.36 12.12 -27.66
N ILE A 87 18.73 13.26 -27.91
CA ILE A 87 18.15 13.56 -29.25
C ILE A 87 19.23 13.73 -30.32
N ASN A 88 20.46 14.10 -29.94
CA ASN A 88 21.59 14.21 -30.86
C ASN A 88 22.23 12.85 -31.20
N LEU A 89 22.25 11.92 -30.24
CA LEU A 89 22.96 10.64 -30.37
C LEU A 89 22.04 9.48 -30.78
N ILE A 90 20.81 9.46 -30.28
CA ILE A 90 19.86 8.37 -30.52
C ILE A 90 19.12 8.62 -31.83
N PRO A 91 19.13 7.69 -32.80
CA PRO A 91 18.36 7.86 -34.04
C PRO A 91 16.85 7.96 -33.79
N LYS A 92 16.18 8.88 -34.51
CA LYS A 92 14.73 9.08 -34.45
C LYS A 92 13.97 7.91 -35.05
N LYS A 93 13.49 6.98 -34.22
CA LYS A 93 12.63 5.88 -34.65
C LYS A 93 11.87 5.25 -33.48
N LYS A 94 10.93 4.38 -33.83
CA LYS A 94 10.20 3.57 -32.86
C LYS A 94 10.99 2.32 -32.52
N TYR A 95 11.48 2.24 -31.29
CA TYR A 95 12.29 1.12 -30.82
C TYR A 95 11.45 0.01 -30.22
N SER A 96 11.95 -1.23 -30.37
CA SER A 96 11.51 -2.35 -29.54
C SER A 96 12.35 -2.38 -28.26
N PHE A 97 11.74 -2.79 -27.15
CA PHE A 97 12.41 -2.91 -25.87
C PHE A 97 12.52 -4.38 -25.48
N ILE A 98 13.63 -4.75 -24.83
CA ILE A 98 13.81 -6.01 -24.13
C ILE A 98 12.84 -6.00 -22.94
N SER A 99 11.57 -6.22 -23.23
CA SER A 99 10.52 -6.39 -22.23
C SER A 99 10.04 -7.83 -22.31
N SER A 100 9.98 -8.50 -21.16
CA SER A 100 9.33 -9.80 -21.11
C SER A 100 7.84 -9.61 -21.43
N ARG A 101 7.27 -10.45 -22.30
CA ARG A 101 5.87 -10.35 -22.77
C ARG A 101 4.94 -9.95 -21.63
N LYS A 102 4.20 -8.83 -21.74
CA LYS A 102 3.14 -8.44 -20.80
C LYS A 102 2.20 -9.64 -20.62
N ARG A 103 2.32 -10.36 -19.51
CA ARG A 103 1.42 -11.46 -19.17
C ARG A 103 0.05 -10.83 -18.93
N LYS A 104 -0.96 -11.24 -19.69
CA LYS A 104 -2.30 -10.62 -19.70
C LYS A 104 -3.04 -10.60 -18.35
N ASN A 105 -2.50 -11.18 -17.28
CA ASN A 105 -3.03 -11.14 -15.91
C ASN A 105 -1.88 -11.21 -14.90
N LYS A 106 -1.11 -10.12 -14.76
CA LYS A 106 -0.05 -10.05 -13.75
C LYS A 106 -0.67 -9.62 -12.41
N ASP A 107 -0.43 -10.40 -11.36
CA ASP A 107 -0.89 -10.10 -10.00
C ASP A 107 0.06 -9.06 -9.39
N TYR A 108 -0.24 -7.78 -9.62
CA TYR A 108 0.55 -6.67 -9.08
C TYR A 108 0.31 -6.52 -7.58
N ASP A 109 1.38 -6.29 -6.81
CA ASP A 109 1.25 -5.91 -5.41
C ASP A 109 0.71 -4.47 -5.30
N TYR A 110 -0.62 -4.36 -5.26
CA TYR A 110 -1.33 -3.08 -5.20
C TYR A 110 -1.00 -2.24 -3.97
N GLU A 111 -0.45 -2.81 -2.91
CA GLU A 111 0.05 -2.01 -1.78
C GLU A 111 1.36 -1.34 -2.13
N PHE A 112 2.30 -2.07 -2.70
CA PHE A 112 3.54 -1.49 -3.18
C PHE A 112 3.28 -0.44 -4.26
N LEU A 113 2.34 -0.67 -5.20
CA LEU A 113 1.95 0.33 -6.19
C LEU A 113 1.41 1.63 -5.56
N LYS A 114 0.68 1.55 -4.45
CA LYS A 114 0.23 2.73 -3.69
C LYS A 114 1.39 3.46 -3.03
N LEU A 115 2.38 2.73 -2.50
CA LEU A 115 3.58 3.34 -1.93
C LEU A 115 4.43 4.02 -3.01
N LEU A 116 4.55 3.40 -4.18
CA LEU A 116 5.20 3.99 -5.36
C LEU A 116 4.48 5.25 -5.83
N ALA A 117 3.15 5.21 -5.92
CA ALA A 117 2.33 6.38 -6.27
C ALA A 117 2.57 7.56 -5.31
N LYS A 118 2.74 7.26 -4.02
CA LYS A 118 3.09 8.24 -3.00
C LYS A 118 4.52 8.77 -3.13
N GLU A 119 5.51 7.89 -3.36
CA GLU A 119 6.93 8.27 -3.54
C GLU A 119 7.12 9.19 -4.75
N TYR A 120 6.49 8.84 -5.88
CA TYR A 120 6.70 9.51 -7.16
C TYR A 120 5.63 10.56 -7.49
N ASN A 121 4.69 10.80 -6.58
CA ASN A 121 3.56 11.72 -6.77
C ASN A 121 2.84 11.49 -8.11
N GLU A 122 2.46 10.23 -8.33
CA GLU A 122 1.98 9.70 -9.61
C GLU A 122 0.79 8.76 -9.38
N SER A 123 -0.01 8.47 -10.41
CA SER A 123 -1.17 7.59 -10.24
C SER A 123 -0.78 6.11 -10.07
N VAL A 124 -1.54 5.36 -9.25
CA VAL A 124 -1.30 3.91 -8.98
C VAL A 124 -1.23 3.09 -10.28
N ARG A 125 -2.05 3.43 -11.28
CA ARG A 125 -2.06 2.76 -12.59
C ARG A 125 -0.77 3.03 -13.37
N ASN A 126 -0.25 4.25 -13.32
CA ASN A 126 1.02 4.58 -13.96
C ASN A 126 2.22 3.91 -13.25
N CYS A 127 2.07 3.59 -11.96
CA CYS A 127 3.10 2.87 -11.20
C CYS A 127 3.28 1.39 -11.61
N GLU A 128 2.36 0.80 -12.36
CA GLU A 128 2.52 -0.56 -12.90
C GLU A 128 3.77 -0.68 -13.79
N GLU A 129 4.08 0.38 -14.55
CA GLU A 129 5.28 0.43 -15.40
C GLU A 129 6.57 0.41 -14.56
N TYR A 130 6.56 1.11 -13.43
CA TYR A 130 7.70 1.15 -12.50
C TYR A 130 7.88 -0.23 -11.84
N TYR A 131 6.79 -0.87 -11.45
CA TYR A 131 6.80 -2.24 -10.91
C TYR A 131 7.46 -3.21 -11.88
N ASP A 132 7.05 -3.17 -13.15
CA ASP A 132 7.60 -4.04 -14.21
C ASP A 132 9.10 -3.82 -14.38
N ILE A 133 9.56 -2.57 -14.39
CA ILE A 133 10.99 -2.24 -14.50
C ILE A 133 11.78 -2.78 -13.30
N PHE A 134 11.28 -2.60 -12.07
CA PHE A 134 11.97 -3.11 -10.89
C PHE A 134 12.04 -4.64 -10.87
N GLU A 135 11.01 -5.32 -11.37
CA GLU A 135 11.02 -6.78 -11.49
C GLU A 135 12.04 -7.24 -12.54
N GLU A 136 12.08 -6.59 -13.70
CA GLU A 136 13.05 -6.88 -14.77
C GLU A 136 14.50 -6.65 -14.33
N LEU A 137 14.74 -5.62 -13.52
CA LEU A 137 16.06 -5.31 -12.97
C LEU A 137 16.44 -6.20 -11.77
N GLY A 138 15.54 -7.07 -11.29
CA GLY A 138 15.76 -7.87 -10.08
C GLY A 138 15.87 -7.05 -8.79
N THR A 139 15.45 -5.78 -8.81
CA THR A 139 15.54 -4.86 -7.66
C THR A 139 14.21 -4.66 -6.94
N LEU A 140 13.13 -5.29 -7.42
CA LEU A 140 11.78 -5.17 -6.88
C LEU A 140 11.69 -5.39 -5.37
N GLU A 141 12.24 -6.49 -4.85
CA GLU A 141 12.17 -6.79 -3.41
C GLU A 141 12.98 -5.81 -2.57
N LYS A 142 14.09 -5.29 -3.11
CA LYS A 142 14.89 -4.24 -2.46
C LYS A 142 14.10 -2.93 -2.36
N GLU A 143 13.44 -2.52 -3.44
CA GLU A 143 12.63 -1.30 -3.47
C GLU A 143 11.35 -1.43 -2.65
N LYS A 144 10.71 -2.61 -2.66
CA LYS A 144 9.64 -2.94 -1.72
C LYS A 144 10.12 -2.74 -0.29
N LYS A 145 11.24 -3.34 0.10
CA LYS A 145 11.80 -3.18 1.44
C LYS A 145 12.06 -1.70 1.75
N ARG A 146 12.65 -0.94 0.83
CA ARG A 146 12.91 0.50 1.00
C ARG A 146 11.62 1.29 1.23
N LEU A 147 10.61 1.13 0.37
CA LEU A 147 9.35 1.88 0.45
C LEU A 147 8.45 1.42 1.59
N PHE A 148 8.41 0.12 1.90
CA PHE A 148 7.70 -0.37 3.08
C PHE A 148 8.38 0.08 4.36
N SER A 149 9.71 0.23 4.41
CA SER A 149 10.37 0.86 5.56
C SER A 149 10.13 2.37 5.64
N LYS A 150 10.05 3.06 4.50
CA LYS A 150 9.90 4.54 4.43
C LYS A 150 8.44 5.00 4.63
N TYR A 151 7.48 4.26 4.07
CA TYR A 151 6.06 4.62 3.99
C TYR A 151 5.11 3.53 4.46
N GLY A 152 5.59 2.29 4.62
CA GLY A 152 4.83 1.34 5.43
C GLY A 152 4.62 2.00 6.78
N VAL A 153 3.41 1.86 7.31
CA VAL A 153 2.94 2.61 8.46
C VAL A 153 3.87 2.35 9.63
N PHE A 154 4.90 3.19 9.78
CA PHE A 154 5.59 3.32 11.04
C PHE A 154 4.50 3.82 11.97
N TYR A 155 4.19 2.99 12.95
CA TYR A 155 3.37 3.38 14.07
C TYR A 155 3.93 4.71 14.59
N ASP A 156 3.21 5.81 14.38
CA ASP A 156 3.53 7.10 14.97
C ASP A 156 3.07 7.01 16.42
N PRO A 157 3.97 6.81 17.39
CA PRO A 157 3.56 6.67 18.77
C PRO A 157 2.88 7.97 19.16
N ASN A 158 1.67 7.89 19.71
CA ASN A 158 1.22 8.98 20.58
C ASN A 158 2.35 9.18 21.60
N LEU A 159 2.64 10.42 22.03
CA LEU A 159 3.77 10.83 22.88
C LEU A 159 4.09 9.92 24.11
N ASN A 160 3.22 8.97 24.47
CA ASN A 160 3.35 8.04 25.60
C ASN A 160 3.55 6.55 25.21
N ASP A 161 3.59 6.17 23.93
CA ASP A 161 3.72 4.76 23.55
C ASP A 161 5.18 4.31 23.49
N LYS A 162 5.53 3.30 24.30
CA LYS A 162 6.87 2.69 24.34
C LYS A 162 6.86 1.33 23.66
N ILE A 163 7.70 1.18 22.63
CA ILE A 163 7.91 -0.10 21.93
C ILE A 163 8.90 -0.94 22.75
N GLU A 164 8.50 -2.16 23.09
CA GLU A 164 9.30 -3.12 23.85
C GLU A 164 9.42 -4.44 23.08
N ALA A 165 10.57 -5.12 23.16
CA ALA A 165 10.72 -6.46 22.60
C ALA A 165 10.40 -7.50 23.67
N LEU A 166 9.34 -8.29 23.46
CA LEU A 166 8.92 -9.36 24.35
C LEU A 166 9.05 -10.74 23.71
N ASN A 167 9.16 -11.77 24.56
CA ASN A 167 9.08 -13.14 24.11
C ASN A 167 7.65 -13.45 23.65
N ILE A 168 7.48 -14.01 22.45
CA ILE A 168 6.16 -14.30 21.89
C ILE A 168 5.30 -15.21 22.80
N ASN A 169 5.95 -16.11 23.55
CA ASN A 169 5.29 -17.06 24.44
C ASN A 169 4.76 -16.41 25.72
N SER A 170 5.23 -15.20 26.06
CA SER A 170 4.72 -14.44 27.22
C SER A 170 3.40 -13.72 26.94
N ILE A 171 2.99 -13.69 25.66
CA ILE A 171 1.82 -12.97 25.17
C ILE A 171 0.73 -14.00 24.87
N LYS A 172 -0.50 -13.70 25.28
CA LYS A 172 -1.64 -14.62 25.16
C LYS A 172 -2.76 -14.01 24.32
N LEU A 173 -3.59 -14.85 23.72
CA LEU A 173 -4.85 -14.41 23.16
C LEU A 173 -5.92 -14.36 24.26
N HIS A 174 -6.89 -13.48 24.09
CA HIS A 174 -8.03 -13.42 25.00
C HIS A 174 -8.88 -14.71 24.89
N PRO A 175 -9.40 -15.28 26.00
CA PRO A 175 -10.16 -16.55 25.95
C PRO A 175 -11.39 -16.55 25.04
N LEU A 176 -11.99 -15.39 24.79
CA LEU A 176 -13.15 -15.23 23.90
C LEU A 176 -12.77 -15.19 22.40
N ILE A 177 -11.48 -15.08 22.09
CA ILE A 177 -10.99 -15.13 20.71
C ILE A 177 -10.82 -16.60 20.34
N ASP A 178 -11.80 -17.13 19.62
CA ASP A 178 -11.69 -18.47 19.06
C ASP A 178 -10.69 -18.49 17.90
N ASN A 179 -9.66 -19.31 18.00
CA ASN A 179 -8.69 -19.53 16.92
C ASN A 179 -9.37 -20.06 15.65
N SER A 180 -10.54 -20.71 15.78
CA SER A 180 -11.30 -21.25 14.64
C SER A 180 -11.91 -20.17 13.74
N ASN A 181 -12.16 -18.96 14.29
CA ASN A 181 -12.73 -17.83 13.52
C ASN A 181 -11.72 -17.19 12.59
N PHE A 182 -10.42 -17.28 12.90
CA PHE A 182 -9.38 -16.97 11.92
C PHE A 182 -9.25 -18.19 11.03
N LYS A 183 -9.77 -18.11 9.80
CA LYS A 183 -9.47 -19.12 8.78
C LYS A 183 -7.98 -19.08 8.47
N LEU A 184 -7.19 -19.74 9.31
CA LEU A 184 -5.77 -19.97 9.10
C LEU A 184 -5.65 -20.55 7.69
N ARG A 185 -4.90 -19.86 6.81
CA ARG A 185 -4.76 -20.10 5.35
C ARG A 185 -5.81 -19.49 4.40
N ASP A 186 -6.58 -18.49 4.80
CA ASP A 186 -7.17 -17.61 3.79
C ASP A 186 -6.07 -16.86 3.00
N LYS A 187 -6.43 -16.28 1.85
CA LYS A 187 -5.45 -15.58 0.99
C LYS A 187 -4.75 -14.42 1.70
N GLU A 188 -5.42 -13.76 2.64
CA GLU A 188 -4.84 -12.65 3.40
C GLU A 188 -3.82 -13.13 4.43
N TYR A 189 -4.12 -14.20 5.16
CA TYR A 189 -3.25 -14.81 6.13
C TYR A 189 -1.92 -15.22 5.48
N LEU A 190 -2.00 -15.88 4.33
CA LEU A 190 -0.82 -16.25 3.54
C LEU A 190 -0.01 -15.03 3.08
N ARG A 191 -0.69 -13.93 2.75
CA ARG A 191 -0.04 -12.66 2.39
C ARG A 191 0.69 -12.04 3.58
N TYR A 192 0.07 -12.02 4.76
CA TYR A 192 0.70 -11.55 6.00
C TYR A 192 1.91 -12.40 6.39
N LEU A 193 1.77 -13.72 6.30
CA LEU A 193 2.84 -14.66 6.60
C LEU A 193 4.06 -14.41 5.70
N LYS A 194 3.85 -14.36 4.38
CA LYS A 194 4.93 -14.06 3.42
C LYS A 194 5.55 -12.68 3.64
N ARG A 195 4.75 -11.68 4.02
CA ARG A 195 5.24 -10.33 4.31
C ARG A 195 6.12 -10.29 5.55
N ILE A 196 5.70 -10.95 6.64
CA ILE A 196 6.49 -11.03 7.87
C ILE A 196 7.76 -11.85 7.65
N GLU A 197 7.69 -12.92 6.86
CA GLU A 197 8.86 -13.71 6.47
C GLU A 197 9.88 -12.87 5.68
N THR A 198 9.41 -12.07 4.71
CA THR A 198 10.28 -11.30 3.80
C THR A 198 10.84 -10.03 4.45
N PHE A 199 10.00 -9.30 5.20
CA PHE A 199 10.33 -7.96 5.70
C PHE A 199 10.48 -7.89 7.22
N GLY A 200 10.20 -8.97 7.94
CA GLY A 200 10.14 -8.97 9.39
C GLY A 200 8.90 -8.27 9.94
N GLN A 201 8.93 -7.98 11.24
CA GLN A 201 7.86 -7.24 11.89
C GLN A 201 7.98 -5.74 11.60
N LEU A 202 7.16 -5.23 10.68
CA LEU A 202 7.15 -3.82 10.31
C LEU A 202 6.39 -2.93 11.31
N GLU A 203 5.34 -3.46 11.96
CA GLU A 203 4.62 -2.71 12.98
C GLU A 203 4.40 -3.54 14.26
N PRO A 204 4.56 -2.91 15.44
CA PRO A 204 4.41 -3.55 16.73
C PRO A 204 2.96 -4.00 16.99
N ILE A 205 2.80 -5.06 17.80
CA ILE A 205 1.46 -5.47 18.27
C ILE A 205 1.12 -4.73 19.56
N THR A 206 -0.16 -4.46 19.81
CA THR A 206 -0.59 -3.82 21.06
C THR A 206 -1.06 -4.87 22.03
N ILE A 207 -0.52 -4.85 23.24
CA ILE A 207 -0.91 -5.74 24.32
C ILE A 207 -1.41 -4.95 25.52
N ASP A 208 -2.31 -5.56 26.28
CA ASP A 208 -2.76 -4.98 27.54
C ASP A 208 -1.67 -5.12 28.60
N LYS A 209 -1.35 -4.02 29.29
CA LYS A 209 -0.32 -3.98 30.32
C LYS A 209 -0.64 -4.88 31.52
N LYS A 210 -1.93 -5.09 31.85
CA LYS A 210 -2.33 -5.91 33.00
C LYS A 210 -2.34 -7.40 32.68
N THR A 211 -2.94 -7.78 31.55
CA THR A 211 -3.19 -9.19 31.21
C THR A 211 -2.22 -9.78 30.20
N SER A 212 -1.40 -8.95 29.54
CA SER A 212 -0.55 -9.35 28.40
C SER A 212 -1.33 -10.01 27.25
N TYR A 213 -2.64 -9.74 27.18
CA TYR A 213 -3.44 -10.18 26.05
C TYR A 213 -3.17 -9.32 24.83
N VAL A 214 -3.07 -9.96 23.67
CA VAL A 214 -3.08 -9.28 22.38
C VAL A 214 -4.39 -8.53 22.27
N VAL A 215 -4.27 -7.21 22.17
CA VAL A 215 -5.38 -6.36 21.80
C VAL A 215 -5.26 -6.15 20.29
N CYS A 216 -4.16 -5.58 19.76
CA CYS A 216 -3.94 -5.36 18.30
C CYS A 216 -3.16 -6.45 17.60
N GLY A 217 -3.49 -6.69 16.33
CA GLY A 217 -2.62 -7.39 15.41
C GLY A 217 -2.64 -8.89 15.65
N ILE A 218 -3.82 -9.44 15.97
CA ILE A 218 -4.02 -10.87 16.22
C ILE A 218 -3.51 -11.72 15.05
N LYS A 219 -3.90 -11.39 13.81
CA LYS A 219 -3.41 -12.08 12.59
C LYS A 219 -1.88 -12.05 12.49
N ARG A 220 -1.26 -10.89 12.76
CA ARG A 220 0.21 -10.73 12.77
C ARG A 220 0.87 -11.56 13.86
N TYR A 221 0.35 -11.52 15.08
CA TYR A 221 0.84 -12.33 16.20
C TYR A 221 0.78 -13.83 15.87
N LEU A 222 -0.33 -14.29 15.28
CA LEU A 222 -0.49 -15.68 14.83
C LEU A 222 0.56 -16.05 13.77
N CYS A 223 0.75 -15.22 12.75
CA CYS A 223 1.76 -15.44 11.71
C CYS A 223 3.18 -15.48 12.30
N MET A 224 3.51 -14.55 13.21
CA MET A 224 4.82 -14.51 13.87
C MET A 224 5.09 -15.76 14.72
N ARG A 225 4.03 -16.30 15.34
CA ARG A 225 4.10 -17.54 16.11
C ARG A 225 4.31 -18.75 15.20
N GLU A 226 3.62 -18.81 14.07
CA GLU A 226 3.79 -19.87 13.05
C GLU A 226 5.21 -19.84 12.44
N LEU A 227 5.75 -18.65 12.16
CA LEU A 227 7.12 -18.47 11.66
C LEU A 227 8.20 -18.75 12.72
N GLY A 228 7.83 -19.03 13.98
CA GLY A 228 8.78 -19.39 15.04
C GLY A 228 9.62 -18.22 15.59
N LEU A 229 9.15 -16.98 15.46
CA LEU A 229 9.86 -15.81 16.02
C LEU A 229 9.89 -15.86 17.55
N ARG A 230 11.10 -15.78 18.13
CA ARG A 230 11.28 -15.83 19.59
C ARG A 230 10.95 -14.51 20.28
N LYS A 231 11.23 -13.38 19.63
CA LYS A 231 11.01 -12.03 20.16
C LYS A 231 10.23 -11.20 19.15
N ILE A 232 9.24 -10.46 19.65
CA ILE A 232 8.41 -9.56 18.85
C ILE A 232 8.28 -8.20 19.53
N GLN A 233 8.14 -7.15 18.74
CA GLN A 233 7.93 -5.78 19.17
C GLN A 233 6.48 -5.58 19.59
N VAL A 234 6.26 -4.99 20.75
CA VAL A 234 4.94 -4.76 21.32
C VAL A 234 4.82 -3.35 21.91
N ILE A 235 3.60 -2.88 22.02
CA ILE A 235 3.24 -1.66 22.77
C ILE A 235 2.32 -2.07 23.91
N LYS A 236 2.70 -1.75 25.14
CA LYS A 236 1.88 -1.99 26.33
C LYS A 236 0.97 -0.79 26.60
N ARG A 237 -0.35 -1.01 26.58
CA ARG A 237 -1.34 0.01 26.93
C ARG A 237 -2.22 -0.46 28.09
N SER A 238 -2.64 0.46 28.95
CA SER A 238 -3.61 0.16 30.01
C SER A 238 -5.02 0.50 29.54
N PHE A 239 -5.90 -0.50 29.51
CA PHE A 239 -7.30 -0.33 29.12
C PHE A 239 -8.22 -0.36 30.35
N TYR A 240 -9.25 0.49 30.37
CA TYR A 240 -10.15 0.73 31.51
C TYR A 240 -11.51 0.03 31.31
N ASP A 241 -11.54 -1.23 30.87
CA ASP A 241 -12.61 -2.22 31.12
C ASP A 241 -12.40 -3.51 30.29
N GLU A 242 -12.85 -4.66 30.82
CA GLU A 242 -12.82 -5.98 30.14
C GLU A 242 -13.78 -6.11 28.94
N ILE A 243 -14.47 -5.03 28.57
CA ILE A 243 -15.42 -4.96 27.45
C ILE A 243 -14.93 -4.01 26.33
N GLU A 244 -13.87 -3.23 26.57
CA GLU A 244 -13.18 -2.39 25.58
C GLU A 244 -12.09 -3.16 24.80
N LYS A 245 -11.66 -4.31 25.35
CA LYS A 245 -10.59 -5.18 24.79
C LYS A 245 -10.97 -5.96 23.53
N LEU A 246 -12.26 -6.22 23.29
CA LEU A 246 -12.70 -7.01 22.13
C LEU A 246 -13.00 -6.18 20.89
N ILE A 247 -13.29 -4.88 21.07
CA ILE A 247 -13.80 -4.03 19.98
C ILE A 247 -12.73 -3.08 19.41
N SER A 248 -11.62 -2.86 20.12
CA SER A 248 -10.62 -1.87 19.69
C SER A 248 -9.62 -2.38 18.64
N HIS A 249 -9.72 -3.63 18.16
CA HIS A 249 -8.66 -4.21 17.33
C HIS A 249 -9.06 -5.20 16.23
N GLU A 250 -10.14 -4.89 15.53
CA GLU A 250 -10.21 -5.18 14.09
C GLU A 250 -9.87 -3.95 13.24
N VAL A 251 -9.11 -2.98 13.75
CA VAL A 251 -8.64 -1.84 12.94
C VAL A 251 -7.27 -2.15 12.35
N ASP A 252 -7.19 -3.17 11.48
CA ASP A 252 -6.27 -3.07 10.35
C ASP A 252 -6.94 -2.12 9.35
N TYR A 253 -6.19 -1.13 8.86
CA TYR A 253 -6.69 0.03 8.09
C TYR A 253 -7.38 -0.29 6.74
N LYS A 254 -7.72 -1.56 6.49
CA LYS A 254 -8.63 -2.04 5.45
C LYS A 254 -9.44 -3.21 5.98
N GLN A 255 -10.40 -2.94 6.85
CA GLN A 255 -11.44 -3.94 7.12
C GLN A 255 -12.16 -4.29 5.80
N PHE A 256 -12.31 -5.57 5.53
CA PHE A 256 -13.19 -6.06 4.48
C PHE A 256 -14.62 -5.57 4.76
N LEU A 257 -15.43 -5.30 3.73
CA LEU A 257 -16.76 -4.68 3.92
C LEU A 257 -17.64 -5.45 4.91
N THR A 258 -17.48 -6.77 4.98
CA THR A 258 -18.13 -7.65 5.96
C THR A 258 -17.71 -7.38 7.41
N GLU A 259 -16.42 -7.23 7.67
CA GLU A 259 -15.88 -6.94 9.02
C GLU A 259 -16.32 -5.53 9.47
N GLN A 260 -16.27 -4.54 8.58
CA GLN A 260 -16.77 -3.18 8.83
C GLN A 260 -18.26 -3.21 9.23
N LEU A 261 -19.06 -4.01 8.51
CA LEU A 261 -20.49 -4.10 8.69
C LEU A 261 -20.87 -4.81 9.99
N ASN A 262 -20.17 -5.90 10.34
CA ASN A 262 -20.36 -6.60 11.61
C ASN A 262 -20.00 -5.68 12.78
N SER A 263 -18.84 -5.04 12.72
CA SER A 263 -18.41 -4.03 13.70
C SER A 263 -19.42 -2.88 13.83
N TYR A 264 -19.96 -2.39 12.71
CA TYR A 264 -21.00 -1.36 12.68
C TYR A 264 -22.28 -1.80 13.40
N LYS A 265 -22.79 -3.00 13.10
CA LYS A 265 -24.02 -3.54 13.71
C LYS A 265 -23.86 -3.73 15.22
N GLU A 266 -22.76 -4.35 15.63
CA GLU A 266 -22.46 -4.60 17.04
C GLU A 266 -22.31 -3.31 17.84
N LEU A 267 -21.52 -2.35 17.32
CA LEU A 267 -21.28 -1.08 17.99
C LEU A 267 -22.58 -0.27 18.11
N LYS A 268 -23.39 -0.22 17.04
CA LYS A 268 -24.70 0.45 17.04
C LYS A 268 -25.66 -0.16 18.05
N ASN A 269 -25.72 -1.49 18.13
CA ASN A 269 -26.59 -2.20 19.08
C ASN A 269 -26.11 -2.01 20.54
N LYS A 270 -24.80 -2.05 20.77
CA LYS A 270 -24.20 -1.84 22.08
C LYS A 270 -24.40 -0.41 22.60
N ILE A 271 -24.22 0.60 21.75
CA ILE A 271 -24.49 1.99 22.14
C ILE A 271 -25.96 2.15 22.53
N LYS A 272 -26.88 1.52 21.79
CA LYS A 272 -28.32 1.53 22.09
C LYS A 272 -28.66 0.85 23.42
N SER A 273 -28.01 -0.27 23.76
CA SER A 273 -28.28 -1.03 25.00
C SER A 273 -27.67 -0.42 26.25
N ILE A 274 -26.66 0.45 26.12
CA ILE A 274 -26.01 1.12 27.25
C ILE A 274 -26.82 2.36 27.69
N GLY A 275 -26.97 2.53 29.01
CA GLY A 275 -27.62 3.69 29.63
C GLY A 275 -26.87 5.02 29.41
N TYR A 276 -27.61 6.14 29.47
CA TYR A 276 -27.16 7.48 29.06
C TYR A 276 -25.80 7.93 29.65
N LYS A 277 -25.56 7.72 30.94
CA LYS A 277 -24.31 8.13 31.63
C LYS A 277 -23.09 7.40 31.07
N LYS A 278 -23.18 6.08 30.88
CA LYS A 278 -22.10 5.25 30.32
C LYS A 278 -21.89 5.56 28.83
N ARG A 279 -22.97 5.82 28.09
CA ARG A 279 -22.93 6.22 26.68
C ARG A 279 -22.16 7.53 26.47
N LYS A 280 -22.43 8.55 27.30
CA LYS A 280 -21.76 9.85 27.23
C LYS A 280 -20.25 9.74 27.53
N LYS A 281 -19.88 8.86 28.47
CA LYS A 281 -18.47 8.54 28.78
C LYS A 281 -17.78 7.83 27.60
N LEU A 282 -18.41 6.81 27.02
CA LEU A 282 -17.88 6.04 25.89
C LEU A 282 -17.66 6.88 24.63
N MET A 283 -18.64 7.73 24.28
CA MET A 283 -18.58 8.53 23.04
C MET A 283 -17.76 9.82 23.20
N GLY A 284 -17.28 10.14 24.40
CA GLY A 284 -16.49 11.36 24.66
C GLY A 284 -17.21 12.65 24.24
N GLY A 285 -18.54 12.70 24.35
CA GLY A 285 -19.35 13.84 23.93
C GLY A 285 -19.65 13.93 22.42
N LYS A 286 -19.15 13.01 21.58
CA LYS A 286 -19.49 12.95 20.16
C LYS A 286 -20.90 12.40 19.90
N SER A 287 -21.46 12.72 18.74
CA SER A 287 -22.71 12.10 18.32
C SER A 287 -22.50 10.61 18.04
N MET A 288 -23.55 9.79 18.23
CA MET A 288 -23.47 8.35 17.94
C MET A 288 -23.05 8.07 16.50
N ARG A 289 -23.45 8.94 15.57
CA ARG A 289 -23.10 8.81 14.14
C ARG A 289 -21.60 9.00 13.92
N ASP A 290 -21.05 10.08 14.49
CA ASP A 290 -19.64 10.43 14.31
C ASP A 290 -18.74 9.44 15.04
N TYR A 291 -19.15 8.98 16.22
CA TYR A 291 -18.43 7.97 16.98
C TYR A 291 -18.39 6.63 16.23
N VAL A 292 -19.54 6.14 15.74
CA VAL A 292 -19.58 4.88 14.98
C VAL A 292 -18.79 4.98 13.69
N TYR A 293 -18.88 6.10 12.97
CA TYR A 293 -18.09 6.32 11.76
C TYR A 293 -16.59 6.31 12.04
N GLN A 294 -16.16 7.01 13.10
CA GLN A 294 -14.74 7.04 13.49
C GLN A 294 -14.19 5.64 13.83
N GLN A 295 -15.01 4.77 14.41
CA GLN A 295 -14.59 3.42 14.79
C GLN A 295 -14.67 2.40 13.66
N THR A 296 -15.61 2.56 12.71
CA THR A 296 -15.95 1.49 11.73
C THR A 296 -15.74 1.89 10.27
N GLY A 297 -15.52 3.18 9.99
CA GLY A 297 -15.41 3.70 8.62
C GLY A 297 -16.73 3.73 7.83
N ILE A 298 -17.83 3.20 8.38
CA ILE A 298 -19.15 3.20 7.74
C ILE A 298 -19.92 4.45 8.14
N SER A 299 -20.17 5.32 7.16
CA SER A 299 -21.04 6.48 7.35
C SER A 299 -22.50 6.07 7.56
N GLN A 300 -23.30 6.93 8.18
CA GLN A 300 -24.74 6.68 8.35
C GLN A 300 -25.44 6.37 7.00
N SER A 301 -25.07 7.07 5.93
CA SER A 301 -25.64 6.84 4.60
C SER A 301 -25.26 5.47 4.04
N GLN A 302 -24.01 5.03 4.23
CA GLN A 302 -23.58 3.69 3.82
C GLN A 302 -24.30 2.61 4.63
N GLY A 303 -24.39 2.79 5.96
CA GLY A 303 -25.12 1.86 6.83
C GLY A 303 -26.58 1.69 6.41
N TYR A 304 -27.27 2.78 6.10
CA TYR A 304 -28.64 2.74 5.58
C TYR A 304 -28.74 1.95 4.27
N LYS A 305 -27.84 2.21 3.31
CA LYS A 305 -27.85 1.51 2.01
C LYS A 305 -27.58 0.01 2.17
N LEU A 306 -26.67 -0.35 3.07
CA LEU A 306 -26.33 -1.74 3.38
C LEU A 306 -27.52 -2.47 4.02
N GLU A 307 -28.15 -1.87 5.02
CA GLU A 307 -29.38 -2.40 5.65
C GLU A 307 -30.52 -2.55 4.63
N TYR A 308 -30.65 -1.60 3.70
CA TYR A 308 -31.65 -1.64 2.64
C TYR A 308 -31.40 -2.79 1.65
N ILE A 309 -30.15 -2.98 1.20
CA ILE A 309 -29.80 -4.07 0.28
C ILE A 309 -29.99 -5.42 0.96
N GLU A 310 -29.48 -5.59 2.19
CA GLU A 310 -29.62 -6.83 2.96
C GLU A 310 -31.08 -7.26 3.13
N LYS A 311 -31.98 -6.30 3.34
CA LYS A 311 -33.41 -6.55 3.53
C LYS A 311 -34.13 -6.97 2.25
N HIS A 312 -33.79 -6.37 1.12
CA HIS A 312 -34.58 -6.48 -0.13
C HIS A 312 -33.97 -7.44 -1.16
N ASP A 313 -32.65 -7.65 -1.16
CA ASP A 313 -31.97 -8.61 -2.03
C ASP A 313 -30.73 -9.20 -1.33
N PRO A 314 -30.90 -10.28 -0.53
CA PRO A 314 -29.80 -10.95 0.16
C PRO A 314 -28.71 -11.50 -0.79
N ASN A 315 -29.07 -11.85 -2.04
CA ASN A 315 -28.10 -12.34 -3.01
C ASN A 315 -27.17 -11.21 -3.49
N LEU A 316 -27.74 -10.06 -3.84
CA LEU A 316 -26.96 -8.86 -4.17
C LEU A 316 -26.12 -8.37 -2.98
N PHE A 317 -26.62 -8.55 -1.76
CA PHE A 317 -25.85 -8.28 -0.55
C PHE A 317 -24.60 -9.18 -0.44
N ASN A 318 -24.74 -10.49 -0.67
CA ASN A 318 -23.60 -11.42 -0.66
C ASN A 318 -22.57 -11.09 -1.75
N GLU A 319 -23.01 -10.72 -2.96
CA GLU A 319 -22.11 -10.28 -4.03
C GLU A 319 -21.35 -9.00 -3.66
N LEU A 320 -22.00 -8.10 -2.93
CA LEU A 320 -21.39 -6.89 -2.40
C LEU A 320 -20.36 -7.21 -1.30
N LEU A 321 -20.61 -8.20 -0.45
CA LEU A 321 -19.62 -8.72 0.50
C LEU A 321 -18.42 -9.33 -0.24
N GLU A 322 -18.61 -9.99 -1.38
CA GLU A 322 -17.53 -10.52 -2.22
C GLU A 322 -16.78 -9.46 -3.05
N ASN A 323 -17.05 -8.16 -2.83
CA ASN A 323 -16.52 -7.02 -3.59
C ASN A 323 -16.82 -7.04 -5.09
N LYS A 324 -17.86 -7.75 -5.55
CA LYS A 324 -18.29 -7.73 -6.96
C LYS A 324 -18.96 -6.40 -7.34
N HIS A 325 -19.55 -5.71 -6.36
CA HIS A 325 -20.23 -4.43 -6.54
C HIS A 325 -19.84 -3.41 -5.47
N THR A 326 -19.84 -2.12 -5.83
CA THR A 326 -19.75 -1.04 -4.84
C THR A 326 -21.11 -0.82 -4.16
N ILE A 327 -21.11 -0.34 -2.91
CA ILE A 327 -22.33 -0.02 -2.15
C ILE A 327 -23.27 0.91 -2.94
N ARG A 328 -22.71 1.91 -3.64
CA ARG A 328 -23.48 2.84 -4.47
C ARG A 328 -24.12 2.14 -5.67
N SER A 329 -23.37 1.28 -6.36
CA SER A 329 -23.87 0.56 -7.53
C SER A 329 -24.96 -0.42 -7.16
N ALA A 330 -24.75 -1.25 -6.12
CA ALA A 330 -25.71 -2.23 -5.67
C ALA A 330 -27.03 -1.56 -5.20
N TYR A 331 -26.93 -0.49 -4.42
CA TYR A 331 -28.09 0.27 -3.97
C TYR A 331 -28.89 0.86 -5.15
N ASN A 332 -28.19 1.45 -6.13
CA ASN A 332 -28.86 2.02 -7.30
C ASN A 332 -29.52 0.92 -8.15
N GLN A 333 -28.83 -0.20 -8.37
CA GLN A 333 -29.35 -1.34 -9.12
C GLN A 333 -30.64 -1.86 -8.48
N LEU A 334 -30.64 -2.06 -7.17
CA LEU A 334 -31.82 -2.49 -6.41
C LEU A 334 -32.95 -1.45 -6.50
N ARG A 335 -32.64 -0.17 -6.31
CA ARG A 335 -33.62 0.92 -6.41
C ARG A 335 -34.23 1.03 -7.81
N PHE A 336 -33.46 0.77 -8.87
CA PHE A 336 -33.96 0.77 -10.24
C PHE A 336 -34.85 -0.43 -10.55
N ARG A 337 -34.56 -1.62 -9.99
CA ARG A 337 -35.42 -2.80 -10.14
C ARG A 337 -36.76 -2.57 -9.45
N LEU A 338 -36.74 -2.15 -8.18
CA LEU A 338 -37.95 -1.93 -7.37
C LEU A 338 -38.83 -0.74 -7.79
N ASN A 339 -38.31 0.15 -8.64
CA ASN A 339 -39.08 1.26 -9.22
C ASN A 339 -39.62 0.94 -10.63
N ARG A 340 -39.26 -0.21 -11.21
CA ARG A 340 -39.73 -0.68 -12.51
C ARG A 340 -40.77 -1.80 -12.40
N ASP A 341 -40.77 -2.50 -11.28
CA ASP A 341 -41.89 -3.32 -10.79
C ASP A 341 -42.89 -2.42 -10.05
#